data_AF-A0AA39GLF3-F1
#
_entry.id   AF-A0AA39GLF3-F1
#
_cell.length_a   1.000
_cell.length_b   1.000
_cell.length_c   1.000
_cell.angle_alpha   90.00
_cell.angle_beta   90.00
_cell.angle_gamma   90.00
#
_symmetry.space_group_name_H-M   'P 1'
#
loop_
_entity.id
_entity.type
_entity.pdbx_description
1 polymer ?
#
loop_
_entity_poly.entity_id
_entity_poly.type
_entity_poly.pdbx_seq_one_letter_code
_entity_poly.pdbx_strand_id
1 'polypeptide(L)'
;MFSLRRIPRPLKSSTSHAARCRLESPRPSLGQSHTAHYCRLFSASSISDPFNKLQVYSSLSTNPYINLSIEHHLLTHSPPDSRILLLYTNRPSVIIGRNQNPWLEVNLPLLARIRDEPSSITNWHHGPVDLVRRRSGGGAVFHDAGNVNFSVICPPAEFDRDKHALMVVRALSALGKGNTRVNARHDIVMDLPPSSADTETTQVRKISGSAYKLTRFRALHHGTCLLQSPNLAQISPLLRSPAAPFITALGSPSVRSPVANVGLEPAAFMDAVALEFGRMYGDFDVHLQVDVDERGAGGPGKLPWHEISKGVEELQSKAWIYGQTPRFSFNSTDSSSSENTVLPPPISRKIFFDTRHGKIENIELDDIKLTVGDCSDRSQVHANLWECRDWSETLSSADMSESEASSLGSWLNQVLGTDFSSK
;
A
#
# COMPACT_ATOMS: atom_id res chain seq x y z
N MET A 1 78.12 -34.01 26.54
CA MET A 1 79.01 -34.92 25.77
C MET A 1 79.16 -34.37 24.36
N PHE A 2 80.39 -33.96 24.04
CA PHE A 2 81.08 -33.96 22.73
C PHE A 2 80.25 -34.38 21.48
N SER A 3 80.38 -33.78 20.28
CA SER A 3 81.54 -33.12 19.70
C SER A 3 81.24 -32.56 18.28
N LEU A 4 81.81 -31.37 17.97
CA LEU A 4 82.61 -30.98 16.77
C LEU A 4 82.00 -31.13 15.34
N ARG A 5 82.32 -30.37 14.28
CA ARG A 5 83.19 -29.21 13.96
C ARG A 5 82.88 -28.75 12.52
N ARG A 6 83.39 -27.55 12.21
CA ARG A 6 83.36 -26.66 11.03
C ARG A 6 84.02 -27.15 9.69
N ILE A 7 83.47 -26.65 8.55
CA ILE A 7 84.08 -25.96 7.34
C ILE A 7 84.92 -26.85 6.34
N PRO A 8 85.10 -26.59 4.99
CA PRO A 8 84.90 -25.38 4.10
C PRO A 8 84.25 -25.57 2.68
N ARG A 9 84.10 -24.44 1.93
CA ARG A 9 83.83 -24.27 0.45
C ARG A 9 85.10 -24.60 -0.43
N PRO A 10 85.20 -24.37 -1.77
CA PRO A 10 84.26 -24.01 -2.89
C PRO A 10 84.46 -24.80 -4.23
N LEU A 11 83.62 -24.61 -5.27
CA LEU A 11 83.99 -24.28 -6.69
C LEU A 11 82.82 -24.43 -7.70
N LYS A 12 82.99 -23.76 -8.84
CA LYS A 12 82.04 -23.29 -9.89
C LYS A 12 81.60 -24.36 -10.89
N SER A 13 80.38 -24.24 -11.46
CA SER A 13 80.14 -24.21 -12.94
C SER A 13 78.66 -24.03 -13.37
N SER A 14 78.50 -23.19 -14.40
CA SER A 14 77.52 -23.19 -15.52
C SER A 14 76.00 -23.36 -15.33
N THR A 15 75.31 -22.24 -15.54
CA THR A 15 74.16 -22.00 -16.48
C THR A 15 73.22 -23.15 -16.88
N SER A 16 71.93 -23.02 -16.55
CA SER A 16 70.83 -23.02 -17.53
C SER A 16 69.50 -22.57 -16.90
N HIS A 17 68.75 -21.78 -17.66
CA HIS A 17 67.39 -21.30 -17.37
C HIS A 17 66.40 -22.41 -17.04
N ALA A 18 65.57 -22.21 -16.02
CA ALA A 18 64.10 -22.33 -16.10
C ALA A 18 63.47 -21.85 -14.78
N ALA A 19 62.32 -21.19 -14.90
CA ALA A 19 61.68 -20.37 -13.90
C ALA A 19 61.30 -21.11 -12.59
N ARG A 20 61.54 -20.42 -11.47
CA ARG A 20 61.17 -20.83 -10.12
C ARG A 20 59.65 -20.79 -9.92
N CYS A 21 59.08 -21.92 -9.51
CA CYS A 21 57.96 -21.93 -8.57
C CYS A 21 58.44 -21.35 -7.22
N ARG A 22 57.68 -20.40 -6.66
CA ARG A 22 57.68 -20.13 -5.23
C ARG A 22 56.27 -19.83 -4.77
N LEU A 23 55.83 -20.65 -3.83
CA LEU A 23 54.64 -20.49 -3.01
C LEU A 23 54.75 -19.21 -2.15
N GLU A 24 53.72 -18.37 -2.22
CA GLU A 24 53.29 -17.52 -1.11
C GLU A 24 51.76 -17.62 -0.99
N SER A 25 51.28 -17.83 0.23
CA SER A 25 49.87 -17.82 0.65
C SER A 25 49.68 -16.72 1.70
N PRO A 26 48.45 -16.31 2.07
CA PRO A 26 47.30 -15.89 1.27
C PRO A 26 46.88 -14.44 1.63
N ARG A 27 46.18 -13.73 0.73
CA ARG A 27 45.39 -12.54 1.09
C ARG A 27 44.00 -12.70 0.46
N PRO A 28 42.89 -12.67 1.22
CA PRO A 28 41.57 -12.64 0.61
C PRO A 28 41.32 -11.21 0.13
N SER A 29 41.40 -11.00 -1.18
CA SER A 29 40.93 -9.77 -1.81
C SER A 29 39.41 -9.77 -1.78
N LEU A 30 38.84 -8.73 -1.16
CA LEU A 30 37.46 -8.32 -1.36
C LEU A 30 37.18 -8.17 -2.86
N GLY A 31 36.03 -8.66 -3.29
CA GLY A 31 35.45 -8.31 -4.58
C GLY A 31 35.08 -9.53 -5.41
N GLN A 32 33.89 -10.07 -5.17
CA GLN A 32 33.02 -10.58 -6.23
C GLN A 32 31.59 -10.69 -5.68
N SER A 33 30.78 -9.71 -6.09
CA SER A 33 29.32 -9.73 -5.95
C SER A 33 28.78 -10.89 -6.77
N HIS A 34 28.22 -11.91 -6.09
CA HIS A 34 27.38 -12.90 -6.74
C HIS A 34 25.97 -12.31 -6.95
N THR A 35 25.84 -11.39 -7.90
CA THR A 35 24.55 -11.03 -8.49
C THR A 35 24.47 -11.70 -9.86
N ALA A 36 24.08 -12.98 -9.86
CA ALA A 36 23.70 -13.64 -11.10
C ALA A 36 22.38 -13.02 -11.59
N HIS A 37 22.46 -12.07 -12.52
CA HIS A 37 21.32 -11.53 -13.24
C HIS A 37 20.71 -12.62 -14.13
N TYR A 38 19.81 -13.44 -13.58
CA TYR A 38 18.94 -14.31 -14.36
C TYR A 38 17.72 -13.52 -14.87
N CYS A 39 17.93 -12.60 -15.80
CA CYS A 39 16.84 -12.03 -16.59
C CYS A 39 16.60 -12.92 -17.82
N ARG A 40 15.75 -13.94 -17.70
CA ARG A 40 15.17 -14.58 -18.89
C ARG A 40 13.94 -13.77 -19.28
N LEU A 41 14.07 -12.97 -20.35
CA LEU A 41 12.97 -12.20 -20.93
C LEU A 41 11.88 -13.16 -21.44
N PHE A 42 10.72 -13.21 -20.78
CA PHE A 42 9.59 -14.04 -21.21
C PHE A 42 8.31 -13.23 -21.43
N SER A 43 7.48 -13.71 -22.36
CA SER A 43 6.19 -13.14 -22.76
C SER A 43 5.07 -13.43 -21.74
N ALA A 44 3.92 -12.76 -21.91
CA ALA A 44 2.70 -12.95 -21.12
C ALA A 44 2.27 -14.43 -20.93
N SER A 45 2.59 -15.31 -21.89
CA SER A 45 2.36 -16.76 -21.81
C SER A 45 3.05 -17.45 -20.64
N SER A 46 4.09 -16.84 -20.05
CA SER A 46 4.80 -17.40 -18.90
C SER A 46 3.98 -17.40 -17.61
N ILE A 47 3.01 -16.48 -17.46
CA ILE A 47 2.19 -16.38 -16.25
C ILE A 47 1.28 -17.60 -16.11
N SER A 48 0.68 -18.04 -17.21
CA SER A 48 -0.29 -19.11 -17.27
C SER A 48 0.31 -20.49 -17.56
N ASP A 49 1.62 -20.56 -17.85
CA ASP A 49 2.32 -21.81 -18.12
C ASP A 49 2.33 -22.73 -16.87
N PRO A 50 1.70 -23.92 -16.93
CA PRO A 50 1.67 -24.85 -15.81
C PRO A 50 3.05 -25.34 -15.35
N PHE A 51 4.10 -25.22 -16.17
CA PHE A 51 5.46 -25.61 -15.76
C PHE A 51 6.13 -24.58 -14.86
N ASN A 52 5.66 -23.34 -14.85
CA ASN A 52 6.22 -22.27 -14.00
C ASN A 52 5.59 -22.33 -12.61
N LYS A 53 6.26 -22.99 -11.66
CA LYS A 53 5.79 -23.18 -10.28
C LYS A 53 6.25 -22.07 -9.35
N LEU A 54 7.40 -21.45 -9.58
CA LEU A 54 7.94 -20.38 -8.76
C LEU A 54 8.27 -19.14 -9.60
N GLN A 55 7.53 -18.06 -9.37
CA GLN A 55 7.58 -16.86 -10.21
C GLN A 55 7.80 -15.59 -9.36
N VAL A 56 8.66 -14.69 -9.82
CA VAL A 56 8.94 -13.40 -9.18
C VAL A 56 8.78 -12.27 -10.19
N TYR A 57 7.98 -11.27 -9.82
CA TYR A 57 7.68 -10.11 -10.64
C TYR A 57 7.99 -8.82 -9.87
N SER A 58 8.64 -7.87 -10.53
CA SER A 58 8.85 -6.51 -10.01
C SER A 58 8.20 -5.50 -10.96
N SER A 59 7.17 -4.79 -10.51
CA SER A 59 6.49 -3.80 -11.36
C SER A 59 7.32 -2.51 -11.45
N LEU A 60 7.50 -2.02 -12.67
CA LEU A 60 8.09 -0.71 -12.96
C LEU A 60 7.06 0.43 -12.89
N SER A 61 5.76 0.10 -12.90
CA SER A 61 4.71 1.10 -12.79
C SER A 61 4.59 1.61 -11.37
N THR A 62 4.41 2.93 -11.22
CA THR A 62 4.04 3.56 -9.95
C THR A 62 2.53 3.78 -9.84
N ASN A 63 1.74 3.34 -10.81
CA ASN A 63 0.30 3.57 -10.82
C ASN A 63 -0.43 2.53 -9.95
N PRO A 64 -1.10 2.91 -8.84
CA PRO A 64 -1.79 1.96 -7.98
C PRO A 64 -2.89 1.18 -8.71
N TYR A 65 -3.58 1.80 -9.67
CA TYR A 65 -4.61 1.11 -10.46
C TYR A 65 -4.01 0.01 -11.34
N ILE A 66 -2.83 0.27 -11.93
CA ILE A 66 -2.11 -0.73 -12.72
C ILE A 66 -1.59 -1.84 -11.83
N ASN A 67 -0.87 -1.51 -10.76
CA ASN A 67 -0.26 -2.51 -9.87
C ASN A 67 -1.29 -3.44 -9.23
N LEU A 68 -2.42 -2.91 -8.75
CA LEU A 68 -3.51 -3.73 -8.21
C LEU A 68 -4.23 -4.56 -9.27
N SER A 69 -4.19 -4.14 -10.54
CA SER A 69 -4.73 -4.91 -11.65
C SER A 69 -3.77 -6.02 -12.09
N ILE A 70 -2.45 -5.78 -12.05
CA ILE A 70 -1.42 -6.81 -12.22
C ILE A 70 -1.55 -7.87 -11.13
N GLU A 71 -1.64 -7.46 -9.86
CA GLU A 71 -1.85 -8.37 -8.73
C GLU A 71 -3.09 -9.25 -8.95
N HIS A 72 -4.20 -8.64 -9.39
CA HIS A 72 -5.43 -9.37 -9.64
C HIS A 72 -5.33 -10.34 -10.83
N HIS A 73 -4.66 -9.93 -11.91
CA HIS A 73 -4.43 -10.77 -13.07
C HIS A 73 -3.56 -11.99 -12.71
N LEU A 74 -2.46 -11.79 -11.97
CA LEU A 74 -1.63 -12.88 -11.46
C LEU A 74 -2.44 -13.83 -10.56
N LEU A 75 -3.30 -13.31 -9.70
CA LEU A 75 -4.16 -14.13 -8.82
C LEU A 75 -5.15 -15.01 -9.59
N THR A 76 -5.63 -14.53 -10.74
CA THR A 76 -6.73 -15.19 -11.49
C THR A 76 -6.25 -16.06 -12.66
N HIS A 77 -5.08 -15.78 -13.24
CA HIS A 77 -4.63 -16.45 -14.48
C HIS A 77 -3.41 -17.37 -14.28
N SER A 78 -2.71 -17.29 -13.15
CA SER A 78 -1.55 -18.16 -12.93
C SER A 78 -1.95 -19.55 -12.38
N PRO A 79 -1.11 -20.58 -12.59
CA PRO A 79 -1.44 -21.96 -12.22
C PRO A 79 -1.86 -22.14 -10.75
N PRO A 80 -2.84 -23.00 -10.45
CA PRO A 80 -3.31 -23.25 -9.07
C PRO A 80 -2.22 -23.63 -8.06
N ASP A 81 -1.20 -24.34 -8.52
CA ASP A 81 -0.09 -24.85 -7.72
C ASP A 81 1.16 -23.97 -7.76
N SER A 82 1.11 -22.82 -8.45
CA SER A 82 2.24 -21.88 -8.50
C SER A 82 2.28 -20.94 -7.28
N ARG A 83 3.50 -20.51 -6.97
CA ARG A 83 3.84 -19.54 -5.95
C ARG A 83 4.44 -18.33 -6.62
N ILE A 84 3.87 -17.17 -6.34
CA ILE A 84 4.22 -15.92 -7.01
C ILE A 84 4.55 -14.87 -5.97
N LEU A 85 5.65 -14.17 -6.17
CA LEU A 85 5.99 -12.93 -5.48
C LEU A 85 5.86 -11.76 -6.47
N LEU A 86 5.08 -10.74 -6.12
CA LEU A 86 5.03 -9.46 -6.82
C LEU A 86 5.54 -8.36 -5.88
N LEU A 87 6.47 -7.54 -6.36
CA LEU A 87 7.05 -6.39 -5.65
C LEU A 87 6.79 -5.10 -6.44
N TYR A 88 6.37 -4.04 -5.77
CA TYR A 88 6.07 -2.75 -6.42
C TYR A 88 5.98 -1.58 -5.45
N THR A 89 6.16 -0.36 -5.96
CA THR A 89 5.83 0.89 -5.26
C THR A 89 4.67 1.58 -5.96
N ASN A 90 3.97 2.48 -5.26
CA ASN A 90 2.94 3.32 -5.88
C ASN A 90 3.31 4.79 -5.69
N ARG A 91 2.82 5.65 -6.58
CA ARG A 91 2.73 7.08 -6.35
C ARG A 91 1.78 7.36 -5.17
N PRO A 92 1.76 8.60 -4.63
CA PRO A 92 0.94 8.95 -3.48
C PRO A 92 -0.51 8.47 -3.64
N SER A 93 -0.93 7.58 -2.74
CA SER A 93 -2.26 6.98 -2.79
C SER A 93 -2.71 6.49 -1.42
N VAL A 94 -4.01 6.62 -1.14
CA VAL A 94 -4.68 5.99 -0.01
C VAL A 94 -5.42 4.76 -0.53
N ILE A 95 -5.04 3.59 -0.05
CA ILE A 95 -5.65 2.32 -0.42
C ILE A 95 -6.61 1.85 0.68
N ILE A 96 -7.91 1.86 0.40
CA ILE A 96 -8.95 1.38 1.32
C ILE A 96 -9.31 -0.08 1.04
N GLY A 97 -9.69 -0.82 2.08
CA GLY A 97 -10.13 -2.21 1.98
C GLY A 97 -11.47 -2.38 1.24
N ARG A 98 -11.73 -3.60 0.76
CA ARG A 98 -12.91 -3.93 -0.06
C ARG A 98 -14.25 -3.47 0.50
N ASN A 99 -14.42 -3.54 1.83
CA ASN A 99 -15.67 -3.25 2.53
C ASN A 99 -15.57 -2.02 3.44
N GLN A 100 -14.55 -1.16 3.27
CA GLN A 100 -14.40 0.03 4.08
C GLN A 100 -15.26 1.19 3.61
N ASN A 101 -15.61 2.09 4.52
CA ASN A 101 -16.30 3.33 4.22
C ASN A 101 -15.26 4.46 4.02
N PRO A 102 -15.11 5.05 2.81
CA PRO A 102 -14.13 6.09 2.57
C PRO A 102 -14.37 7.34 3.43
N TRP A 103 -15.63 7.70 3.69
CA TRP A 103 -16.00 8.82 4.57
C TRP A 103 -15.71 8.53 6.05
N LEU A 104 -15.53 7.28 6.47
CA LEU A 104 -15.14 6.95 7.84
C LEU A 104 -13.61 6.89 7.99
N GLU A 105 -12.92 6.44 6.94
CA GLU A 105 -11.52 6.02 7.00
C GLU A 105 -10.54 7.09 6.52
N VAL A 106 -10.99 8.00 5.65
CA VAL A 106 -10.10 8.92 4.92
C VAL A 106 -10.56 10.36 5.07
N ASN A 107 -9.61 11.27 5.23
CA ASN A 107 -9.85 12.70 5.20
C ASN A 107 -10.02 13.19 3.75
N LEU A 108 -11.22 12.97 3.19
CA LEU A 108 -11.53 13.34 1.80
C LEU A 108 -11.34 14.84 1.51
N PRO A 109 -11.71 15.78 2.42
CA PRO A 109 -11.39 17.20 2.27
C PRO A 109 -9.89 17.48 2.15
N LEU A 110 -9.05 16.80 2.93
CA LEU A 110 -7.60 16.95 2.83
C LEU A 110 -7.06 16.42 1.49
N LEU A 111 -7.59 15.31 0.96
CA LEU A 111 -7.22 14.84 -0.38
C LEU A 111 -7.51 15.89 -1.46
N ALA A 112 -8.69 16.51 -1.40
CA ALA A 112 -9.07 17.58 -2.33
C ALA A 112 -8.12 18.79 -2.20
N ARG A 113 -7.81 19.22 -0.98
CA ARG A 113 -6.86 20.33 -0.75
C ARG A 113 -5.45 20.03 -1.23
N ILE A 114 -4.96 18.80 -1.06
CA ILE A 114 -3.64 18.39 -1.59
C ILE A 114 -3.63 18.46 -3.12
N ARG A 115 -4.74 18.08 -3.77
CA ARG A 115 -4.88 18.16 -5.23
C ARG A 115 -4.91 19.60 -5.73
N ASP A 116 -5.74 20.43 -5.12
CA ASP A 116 -6.06 21.78 -5.63
C ASP A 116 -5.03 22.83 -5.18
N GLU A 117 -4.53 22.69 -3.95
CA GLU A 117 -3.62 23.65 -3.31
C GLU A 117 -2.46 22.93 -2.56
N PRO A 118 -1.63 22.12 -3.25
CA PRO A 118 -0.58 21.31 -2.61
C PRO A 118 0.42 22.16 -1.81
N SER A 119 0.70 23.39 -2.25
CA SER A 119 1.59 24.33 -1.55
C SER A 119 1.06 24.82 -0.21
N SER A 120 -0.25 24.69 0.05
CA SER A 120 -0.87 25.03 1.33
C SER A 120 -0.61 23.97 2.41
N ILE A 121 -0.15 22.78 2.03
CA ILE A 121 -0.02 21.63 2.94
C ILE A 121 1.43 21.52 3.41
N THR A 122 1.67 21.83 4.68
CA THR A 122 2.99 21.72 5.30
C THR A 122 3.48 20.28 5.32
N ASN A 123 4.75 20.03 4.99
CA ASN A 123 5.36 18.70 4.94
C ASN A 123 4.64 17.73 3.96
N TRP A 124 3.97 18.26 2.94
CA TRP A 124 3.53 17.47 1.80
C TRP A 124 4.61 17.46 0.73
N HIS A 125 4.97 16.26 0.31
CA HIS A 125 5.90 16.03 -0.78
C HIS A 125 5.16 15.29 -1.89
N HIS A 126 5.40 15.69 -3.14
CA HIS A 126 4.84 15.14 -4.38
C HIS A 126 3.49 15.74 -4.81
N GLY A 127 2.84 15.07 -5.78
CA GLY A 127 1.60 15.50 -6.44
C GLY A 127 0.33 15.04 -5.71
N PRO A 128 -0.82 14.94 -6.41
CA PRO A 128 -2.10 14.54 -5.81
C PRO A 128 -2.06 13.12 -5.26
N VAL A 129 -3.01 12.82 -4.37
CA VAL A 129 -3.17 11.50 -3.74
C VAL A 129 -4.37 10.79 -4.33
N ASP A 130 -4.14 9.62 -4.94
CA ASP A 130 -5.23 8.77 -5.44
C ASP A 130 -5.98 8.09 -4.29
N LEU A 131 -7.31 8.05 -4.33
CA LEU A 131 -8.11 7.19 -3.47
C LEU A 131 -8.47 5.91 -4.20
N VAL A 132 -7.99 4.75 -3.73
CA VAL A 132 -8.17 3.47 -4.43
C VAL A 132 -8.75 2.42 -3.50
N ARG A 133 -9.79 1.71 -3.96
CA ARG A 133 -10.35 0.56 -3.24
C ARG A 133 -9.75 -0.75 -3.75
N ARG A 134 -9.08 -1.52 -2.90
CA ARG A 134 -8.54 -2.83 -3.27
C ARG A 134 -9.58 -3.96 -3.18
N ARG A 135 -9.26 -5.10 -3.80
CA ARG A 135 -10.12 -6.31 -3.86
C ARG A 135 -10.03 -7.21 -2.61
N SER A 136 -9.08 -6.96 -1.73
CA SER A 136 -8.87 -7.67 -0.44
C SER A 136 -9.49 -6.90 0.73
N GLY A 137 -9.66 -7.57 1.87
CA GLY A 137 -10.12 -6.94 3.11
C GLY A 137 -9.03 -6.14 3.81
N GLY A 138 -9.24 -5.80 5.09
CA GLY A 138 -8.29 -5.05 5.93
C GLY A 138 -8.54 -3.53 5.96
N GLY A 139 -7.67 -2.81 6.68
CA GLY A 139 -7.78 -1.36 6.92
C GLY A 139 -7.27 -0.46 5.79
N ALA A 140 -7.33 0.85 5.99
CA ALA A 140 -6.82 1.85 5.06
C ALA A 140 -5.32 2.07 5.29
N VAL A 141 -4.56 2.25 4.20
CA VAL A 141 -3.10 2.49 4.22
C VAL A 141 -2.72 3.58 3.23
N PHE A 142 -1.62 4.27 3.51
CA PHE A 142 -1.03 5.25 2.60
C PHE A 142 0.21 4.67 1.93
N HIS A 143 0.35 4.90 0.63
CA HIS A 143 1.50 4.51 -0.18
C HIS A 143 2.15 5.73 -0.83
N ASP A 144 3.47 5.68 -0.98
CA ASP A 144 4.26 6.51 -1.88
C ASP A 144 5.52 5.73 -2.31
N ALA A 145 6.47 6.40 -2.98
CA ALA A 145 7.70 5.77 -3.45
C ALA A 145 8.59 5.22 -2.32
N GLY A 146 8.43 5.71 -1.08
CA GLY A 146 9.13 5.22 0.10
C GLY A 146 8.45 4.04 0.78
N ASN A 147 7.32 3.55 0.25
CA ASN A 147 6.59 2.39 0.75
C ASN A 147 6.53 1.27 -0.31
N VAL A 148 7.26 0.18 -0.07
CA VAL A 148 7.25 -1.00 -0.95
C VAL A 148 6.09 -1.91 -0.59
N ASN A 149 5.43 -2.44 -1.61
CA ASN A 149 4.38 -3.43 -1.48
C ASN A 149 4.93 -4.79 -1.90
N PHE A 150 4.56 -5.83 -1.17
CA PHE A 150 4.83 -7.21 -1.51
C PHE A 150 3.52 -7.98 -1.56
N SER A 151 3.36 -8.82 -2.57
CA SER A 151 2.18 -9.68 -2.73
C SER A 151 2.64 -11.09 -3.00
N VAL A 152 2.29 -12.02 -2.11
CA VAL A 152 2.55 -13.44 -2.29
C VAL A 152 1.26 -14.17 -2.60
N ILE A 153 1.23 -14.86 -3.73
CA ILE A 153 0.13 -15.71 -4.18
C ILE A 153 0.57 -17.17 -4.08
N CYS A 154 -0.22 -18.01 -3.43
CA CYS A 154 0.11 -19.42 -3.23
C CYS A 154 -1.16 -20.30 -3.23
N PRO A 155 -1.01 -21.63 -3.21
CA PRO A 155 -2.13 -22.54 -3.01
C PRO A 155 -2.83 -22.29 -1.65
N PRO A 156 -4.17 -22.41 -1.56
CA PRO A 156 -4.90 -22.16 -0.31
C PRO A 156 -4.45 -23.03 0.85
N ALA A 157 -4.02 -24.26 0.58
CA ALA A 157 -3.51 -25.20 1.59
C ALA A 157 -2.21 -24.72 2.27
N GLU A 158 -1.50 -23.77 1.67
CA GLU A 158 -0.27 -23.19 2.20
C GLU A 158 -0.47 -21.82 2.82
N PHE A 159 -1.72 -21.32 2.82
CA PHE A 159 -2.04 -20.02 3.36
C PHE A 159 -1.86 -20.02 4.88
N ASP A 160 -1.04 -19.10 5.33
CA ASP A 160 -0.84 -18.77 6.73
C ASP A 160 -0.63 -17.27 6.83
N ARG A 161 -1.24 -16.63 7.83
CA ARG A 161 -1.27 -15.17 7.96
C ARG A 161 0.10 -14.58 8.28
N ASP A 162 0.96 -15.33 8.95
CA ASP A 162 2.26 -14.89 9.42
C ASP A 162 3.39 -15.35 8.50
N LYS A 163 3.21 -16.44 7.76
CA LYS A 163 4.27 -17.07 6.93
C LYS A 163 5.05 -16.08 6.07
N HIS A 164 4.38 -15.26 5.25
CA HIS A 164 5.10 -14.29 4.40
C HIS A 164 5.42 -12.98 5.11
N ALA A 165 4.76 -12.65 6.23
CA ALA A 165 5.18 -11.54 7.09
C ALA A 165 6.51 -11.86 7.78
N LEU A 166 6.67 -13.11 8.25
CA LEU A 166 7.92 -13.65 8.79
C LEU A 166 9.01 -13.74 7.74
N MET A 167 8.67 -14.01 6.47
CA MET A 167 9.61 -13.92 5.35
C MET A 167 10.17 -12.50 5.22
N VAL A 168 9.31 -11.49 5.29
CA VAL A 168 9.75 -10.08 5.26
C VAL A 168 10.57 -9.71 6.50
N VAL A 169 10.23 -10.21 7.69
CA VAL A 169 11.05 -10.03 8.90
C VAL A 169 12.46 -10.62 8.72
N ARG A 170 12.60 -11.82 8.12
CA ARG A 170 13.92 -12.39 7.83
C ARG A 170 14.71 -11.54 6.84
N ALA A 171 14.06 -11.00 5.80
CA ALA A 171 14.68 -10.10 4.85
C ALA A 171 15.17 -8.81 5.53
N LEU A 172 14.33 -8.20 6.39
CA LEU A 172 14.69 -7.04 7.21
C LEU A 172 15.87 -7.34 8.14
N SER A 173 15.87 -8.49 8.81
CA SER A 173 16.98 -8.92 9.67
C SER A 173 18.28 -9.08 8.89
N ALA A 174 18.23 -9.63 7.67
CA ALA A 174 19.40 -9.76 6.81
C ALA A 174 19.97 -8.39 6.38
N LEU A 175 19.13 -7.34 6.34
CA LEU A 175 19.50 -5.96 6.09
C LEU A 175 19.85 -5.17 7.37
N GLY A 176 20.07 -5.87 8.49
CA GLY A 176 20.48 -5.26 9.77
C GLY A 176 19.35 -4.70 10.62
N LYS A 177 18.07 -4.98 10.29
CA LYS A 177 16.88 -4.57 11.06
C LYS A 177 16.34 -5.73 11.90
N GLY A 178 17.21 -6.28 12.76
CA GLY A 178 16.90 -7.43 13.62
C GLY A 178 15.92 -7.14 14.77
N ASN A 179 15.55 -5.87 14.99
CA ASN A 179 14.56 -5.42 15.95
C ASN A 179 13.11 -5.42 15.39
N THR A 180 12.85 -6.23 14.36
CA THR A 180 11.55 -6.32 13.71
C THR A 180 10.91 -7.68 13.99
N ARG A 181 9.58 -7.70 14.14
CA ARG A 181 8.81 -8.93 14.42
C ARG A 181 7.37 -8.82 13.95
N VAL A 182 6.73 -9.96 13.77
CA VAL A 182 5.28 -10.03 13.55
C VAL A 182 4.57 -9.95 14.91
N ASN A 183 3.52 -9.13 15.01
CA ASN A 183 2.72 -9.02 16.22
C ASN A 183 1.46 -9.93 16.16
N ALA A 184 0.68 -9.96 17.25
CA ALA A 184 -0.54 -10.77 17.33
C ALA A 184 -1.66 -10.37 16.33
N ARG A 185 -1.51 -9.24 15.65
CA ARG A 185 -2.44 -8.77 14.60
C ARG A 185 -1.89 -9.02 13.19
N HIS A 186 -0.81 -9.78 13.06
CA HIS A 186 -0.15 -10.09 11.78
C HIS A 186 0.46 -8.84 11.08
N ASP A 187 0.70 -7.77 11.83
CA ASP A 187 1.46 -6.61 11.39
C ASP A 187 2.96 -6.84 11.65
N ILE A 188 3.84 -6.25 10.83
CA ILE A 188 5.27 -6.16 11.18
C ILE A 188 5.50 -4.86 11.95
N VAL A 189 6.08 -5.00 13.13
CA VAL A 189 6.44 -3.90 14.01
C VAL A 189 7.95 -3.84 14.23
N MET A 190 8.44 -2.65 14.52
CA MET A 190 9.81 -2.36 14.91
C MET A 190 9.82 -1.88 16.35
N ASP A 191 10.67 -2.49 17.16
CA ASP A 191 10.91 -2.11 18.54
C ASP A 191 12.03 -1.05 18.56
N LEU A 192 11.70 0.19 18.91
CA LEU A 192 12.64 1.31 18.98
C LEU A 192 13.19 1.48 20.40
N PRO A 193 14.48 1.82 20.53
CA PRO A 193 15.04 2.18 21.82
C PRO A 193 14.33 3.42 22.39
N PRO A 194 14.36 3.62 23.71
CA PRO A 194 13.70 4.75 24.31
C PRO A 194 14.24 6.09 23.79
N SER A 195 13.34 7.04 23.56
CA SER A 195 13.67 8.36 23.00
C SER A 195 14.31 9.33 24.00
N SER A 196 14.20 9.06 25.30
CA SER A 196 14.85 9.83 26.37
C SER A 196 15.21 8.93 27.54
N ALA A 197 16.18 9.36 28.36
CA ALA A 197 16.61 8.66 29.56
C ALA A 197 15.47 8.45 30.60
N ASP A 198 14.41 9.27 30.51
CA ASP A 198 13.26 9.24 31.43
C ASP A 198 12.10 8.33 30.95
N THR A 199 12.20 7.72 29.76
CA THR A 199 11.23 6.71 29.31
C THR A 199 11.88 5.34 29.37
N GLU A 200 11.50 4.49 30.33
CA GLU A 200 12.04 3.12 30.42
C GLU A 200 11.41 2.16 29.38
N THR A 201 10.35 2.58 28.68
CA THR A 201 9.58 1.70 27.79
C THR A 201 10.05 1.76 26.34
N THR A 202 10.41 0.60 25.78
CA THR A 202 10.60 0.41 24.33
C THR A 202 9.36 0.87 23.55
N GLN A 203 9.56 1.74 22.55
CA GLN A 203 8.46 2.21 21.72
C GLN A 203 8.25 1.26 20.53
N VAL A 204 7.06 0.68 20.42
CA VAL A 204 6.70 -0.18 19.29
C VAL A 204 6.07 0.67 18.18
N ARG A 205 6.62 0.59 16.97
CA ARG A 205 6.09 1.27 15.78
C ARG A 205 5.73 0.27 14.71
N LYS A 206 4.56 0.41 14.09
CA LYS A 206 4.17 -0.39 12.93
C LYS A 206 4.95 0.06 11.69
N ILE A 207 5.53 -0.90 10.97
CA ILE A 207 6.26 -0.64 9.73
C ILE A 207 5.62 -1.33 8.52
N SER A 208 4.74 -2.31 8.75
CA SER A 208 4.05 -3.06 7.69
C SER A 208 2.63 -3.39 8.14
N GLY A 209 1.66 -3.22 7.24
CA GLY A 209 0.31 -3.79 7.38
C GLY A 209 0.08 -4.90 6.36
N SER A 210 -0.62 -5.96 6.79
CA SER A 210 -1.00 -7.09 5.94
C SER A 210 -2.50 -7.08 5.61
N ALA A 211 -2.84 -7.59 4.43
CA ALA A 211 -4.21 -7.91 4.04
C ALA A 211 -4.23 -9.19 3.17
N TYR A 212 -5.40 -9.80 3.10
CA TYR A 212 -5.54 -11.15 2.53
C TYR A 212 -6.77 -11.27 1.64
N LYS A 213 -6.68 -12.18 0.65
CA LYS A 213 -7.81 -12.59 -0.18
C LYS A 213 -7.70 -14.08 -0.50
N LEU A 214 -8.72 -14.84 -0.11
CA LEU A 214 -8.84 -16.26 -0.45
C LEU A 214 -9.84 -16.42 -1.60
N THR A 215 -9.46 -17.23 -2.59
CA THR A 215 -10.33 -17.69 -3.68
C THR A 215 -10.44 -19.21 -3.59
N ARG A 216 -11.25 -19.82 -4.45
CA ARG A 216 -11.41 -21.28 -4.49
C ARG A 216 -10.07 -22.01 -4.71
N PHE A 217 -9.18 -21.44 -5.51
CA PHE A 217 -7.96 -22.12 -5.94
C PHE A 217 -6.67 -21.44 -5.49
N ARG A 218 -6.73 -20.22 -4.94
CA ARG A 218 -5.55 -19.42 -4.58
C ARG A 218 -5.75 -18.62 -3.31
N ALA A 219 -4.64 -18.33 -2.64
CA ALA A 219 -4.56 -17.40 -1.54
C ALA A 219 -3.58 -16.27 -1.88
N LEU A 220 -3.99 -15.03 -1.60
CA LEU A 220 -3.17 -13.83 -1.70
C LEU A 220 -2.92 -13.28 -0.29
N HIS A 221 -1.66 -13.10 0.06
CA HIS A 221 -1.20 -12.24 1.15
C HIS A 221 -0.45 -11.08 0.54
N HIS A 222 -0.94 -9.86 0.72
CA HIS A 222 -0.16 -8.68 0.40
C HIS A 222 0.06 -7.80 1.63
N GLY A 223 1.14 -7.05 1.60
CA GLY A 223 1.46 -6.10 2.63
C GLY A 223 2.32 -4.97 2.13
N THR A 224 2.50 -4.00 3.00
CA THR A 224 3.32 -2.82 2.75
C THR A 224 4.57 -2.86 3.61
N CYS A 225 5.60 -2.09 3.30
CA CYS A 225 6.72 -1.84 4.20
C CYS A 225 7.13 -0.37 4.06
N LEU A 226 6.98 0.39 5.13
CA LEU A 226 7.36 1.80 5.22
C LEU A 226 8.88 1.90 5.36
N LEU A 227 9.56 2.13 4.24
CA LEU A 227 11.02 2.16 4.22
C LEU A 227 11.55 3.56 4.46
N GLN A 228 11.11 4.53 3.65
CA GLN A 228 11.60 5.91 3.70
C GLN A 228 10.61 6.92 3.11
N SER A 229 9.33 6.81 3.46
CA SER A 229 8.32 7.78 3.01
C SER A 229 8.62 9.18 3.57
N PRO A 230 8.73 10.23 2.72
CA PRO A 230 8.87 11.60 3.18
C PRO A 230 7.56 12.14 3.78
N ASN A 231 6.43 11.49 3.50
CA ASN A 231 5.10 11.92 3.92
C ASN A 231 4.63 11.26 5.23
N LEU A 232 5.55 10.68 6.03
CA LEU A 232 5.21 9.95 7.26
C LEU A 232 4.32 10.76 8.22
N ALA A 233 4.55 12.09 8.32
CA ALA A 233 3.76 12.99 9.15
C ALA A 233 2.32 13.16 8.65
N GLN A 234 2.08 13.00 7.34
CA GLN A 234 0.78 13.19 6.70
C GLN A 234 -0.08 11.93 6.68
N ILE A 235 0.50 10.74 6.92
CA ILE A 235 -0.25 9.47 6.95
C ILE A 235 -1.41 9.52 7.96
N SER A 236 -1.14 9.99 9.19
CA SER A 236 -2.17 10.04 10.23
C SER A 236 -3.28 11.07 9.93
N PRO A 237 -2.97 12.32 9.54
CA PRO A 237 -3.96 13.28 9.05
C PRO A 237 -4.81 12.76 7.87
N LEU A 238 -4.21 12.08 6.90
CA LEU A 238 -4.91 11.52 5.74
C LEU A 238 -5.89 10.41 6.10
N LEU A 239 -5.59 9.62 7.14
CA LEU A 239 -6.40 8.48 7.60
C LEU A 239 -7.27 8.83 8.82
N ARG A 240 -7.54 10.12 9.03
CA ARG A 240 -8.44 10.65 10.06
C ARG A 240 -9.56 11.44 9.40
N SER A 241 -10.66 10.75 9.11
CA SER A 241 -11.83 11.42 8.54
C SER A 241 -12.47 12.40 9.53
N PRO A 242 -12.77 13.64 9.12
CA PRO A 242 -13.57 14.56 9.92
C PRO A 242 -15.06 14.14 10.01
N ALA A 243 -15.55 13.29 9.11
CA ALA A 243 -16.91 12.75 9.20
C ALA A 243 -17.04 11.57 10.17
N ALA A 244 -15.93 10.98 10.62
CA ALA A 244 -15.96 9.80 11.49
C ALA A 244 -16.80 9.95 12.77
N PRO A 245 -16.79 11.09 13.50
CA PRO A 245 -17.60 11.24 14.71
C PRO A 245 -19.11 11.11 14.47
N PHE A 246 -19.55 11.53 13.27
CA PHE A 246 -20.95 11.67 12.85
C PHE A 246 -21.48 10.45 12.07
N ILE A 247 -20.64 9.45 11.80
CA ILE A 247 -20.98 8.28 11.00
C ILE A 247 -21.15 7.05 11.89
N THR A 248 -22.31 6.41 11.78
CA THR A 248 -22.55 5.08 12.34
C THR A 248 -22.62 4.05 11.21
N ALA A 249 -21.71 3.07 11.21
CA ALA A 249 -21.60 2.08 10.13
C ALA A 249 -21.47 0.65 10.65
N LEU A 250 -22.00 -0.31 9.90
CA LEU A 250 -21.78 -1.73 10.14
C LEU A 250 -20.46 -2.16 9.47
N GLY A 251 -19.41 -2.39 10.26
CA GLY A 251 -18.11 -2.84 9.76
C GLY A 251 -17.02 -2.74 10.82
N SER A 252 -15.91 -3.44 10.61
CA SER A 252 -14.72 -3.29 11.46
C SER A 252 -13.96 -2.03 11.03
N PRO A 253 -13.83 -1.01 11.89
CA PRO A 253 -13.04 0.19 11.59
C PRO A 253 -11.55 -0.16 11.46
N SER A 254 -10.76 0.72 10.82
CA SER A 254 -9.30 0.59 10.85
C SER A 254 -8.77 0.68 12.28
N VAL A 255 -7.87 -0.22 12.65
CA VAL A 255 -7.12 -0.13 13.91
C VAL A 255 -5.90 0.76 13.69
N ARG A 256 -5.95 1.98 14.24
CA ARG A 256 -4.84 2.93 14.16
C ARG A 256 -3.63 2.43 14.93
N SER A 257 -2.43 2.70 14.42
CA SER A 257 -1.18 2.37 15.10
C SER A 257 -0.10 3.38 14.73
N PRO A 258 0.72 3.84 15.68
CA PRO A 258 1.87 4.69 15.38
C PRO A 258 2.80 3.98 14.39
N VAL A 259 3.19 4.69 13.34
CA VAL A 259 4.06 4.16 12.28
C VAL A 259 5.47 4.74 12.36
N ALA A 260 6.42 4.08 11.69
CA ALA A 260 7.78 4.57 11.49
C ALA A 260 8.35 4.08 10.15
N ASN A 261 9.33 4.81 9.63
CA ASN A 261 10.16 4.36 8.52
C ASN A 261 11.25 3.40 9.05
N VAL A 262 11.53 2.35 8.29
CA VAL A 262 12.61 1.40 8.58
C VAL A 262 13.99 2.02 8.33
N GLY A 263 14.10 2.97 7.39
CA GLY A 263 15.34 3.59 6.94
C GLY A 263 16.18 2.62 6.09
N LEU A 264 15.59 2.10 5.02
CA LEU A 264 16.24 1.25 4.02
C LEU A 264 15.91 1.73 2.61
N GLU A 265 16.80 1.47 1.66
CA GLU A 265 16.53 1.72 0.25
C GLU A 265 15.54 0.67 -0.31
N PRO A 266 14.51 1.08 -1.09
CA PRO A 266 13.55 0.18 -1.71
C PRO A 266 14.15 -0.97 -2.50
N ALA A 267 15.19 -0.71 -3.30
CA ALA A 267 15.86 -1.74 -4.10
C ALA A 267 16.49 -2.83 -3.23
N ALA A 268 17.26 -2.44 -2.19
CA ALA A 268 17.88 -3.39 -1.28
C ALA A 268 16.85 -4.24 -0.53
N PHE A 269 15.72 -3.63 -0.12
CA PHE A 269 14.61 -4.36 0.49
C PHE A 269 13.97 -5.36 -0.48
N MET A 270 13.65 -4.95 -1.71
CA MET A 270 13.06 -5.82 -2.73
C MET A 270 13.94 -7.03 -3.04
N ASP A 271 15.26 -6.81 -3.21
CA ASP A 271 16.23 -7.88 -3.45
C ASP A 271 16.29 -8.88 -2.28
N ALA A 272 16.29 -8.39 -1.04
CA ALA A 272 16.32 -9.25 0.14
C ALA A 272 15.02 -10.06 0.29
N VAL A 273 13.87 -9.47 -0.01
CA VAL A 273 12.58 -10.18 0.02
C VAL A 273 12.51 -11.26 -1.06
N ALA A 274 12.97 -10.96 -2.28
CA ALA A 274 13.07 -11.95 -3.35
C ALA A 274 13.99 -13.11 -2.93
N LEU A 275 15.17 -12.81 -2.37
CA LEU A 275 16.09 -13.84 -1.89
C LEU A 275 15.47 -14.75 -0.82
N GLU A 276 14.75 -14.18 0.16
CA GLU A 276 14.05 -14.96 1.18
C GLU A 276 12.92 -15.81 0.59
N PHE A 277 12.23 -15.32 -0.43
CA PHE A 277 11.22 -16.10 -1.15
C PHE A 277 11.85 -17.31 -1.86
N GLY A 278 13.01 -17.14 -2.50
CA GLY A 278 13.79 -18.24 -3.09
C GLY A 278 14.27 -19.24 -2.04
N ARG A 279 14.73 -18.79 -0.88
CA ARG A 279 15.09 -19.68 0.24
C ARG A 279 13.92 -20.52 0.74
N MET A 280 12.69 -20.00 0.67
CA MET A 280 11.49 -20.73 1.11
C MET A 280 11.03 -21.79 0.12
N TYR A 281 11.19 -21.57 -1.19
CA TYR A 281 10.50 -22.37 -2.21
C TYR A 281 11.40 -22.95 -3.30
N GLY A 282 12.67 -22.54 -3.40
CA GLY A 282 13.64 -23.03 -4.39
C GLY A 282 14.04 -21.98 -5.44
N ASP A 283 14.61 -22.47 -6.54
CA ASP A 283 15.04 -21.64 -7.66
C ASP A 283 13.86 -21.12 -8.49
N PHE A 284 13.97 -19.89 -8.98
CA PHE A 284 12.90 -19.25 -9.75
C PHE A 284 12.81 -19.80 -11.17
N ASP A 285 11.61 -20.19 -11.59
CA ASP A 285 11.30 -20.48 -12.99
C ASP A 285 11.20 -19.18 -13.80
N VAL A 286 10.67 -18.13 -13.16
CA VAL A 286 10.47 -16.79 -13.73
C VAL A 286 10.97 -15.72 -12.76
N HIS A 287 11.80 -14.80 -13.25
CA HIS A 287 12.17 -13.58 -12.54
C HIS A 287 12.21 -12.42 -13.53
N LEU A 288 11.23 -11.51 -13.43
CA LEU A 288 11.01 -10.45 -14.42
C LEU A 288 10.72 -9.10 -13.77
N GLN A 289 11.28 -8.05 -14.37
CA GLN A 289 10.70 -6.72 -14.26
C GLN A 289 9.55 -6.61 -15.26
N VAL A 290 8.39 -6.22 -14.78
CA VAL A 290 7.19 -6.06 -15.60
C VAL A 290 6.83 -4.59 -15.72
N ASP A 291 6.48 -4.20 -16.93
CA ASP A 291 5.84 -2.93 -17.20
C ASP A 291 4.56 -3.19 -18.00
N VAL A 292 3.70 -2.19 -18.08
CA VAL A 292 2.48 -2.29 -18.87
C VAL A 292 2.63 -1.42 -20.12
N ASP A 293 2.30 -1.99 -21.27
CA ASP A 293 2.26 -1.22 -22.50
C ASP A 293 0.89 -0.60 -22.71
N GLU A 294 0.68 0.62 -22.23
CA GLU A 294 -0.58 1.34 -22.48
C GLU A 294 -0.83 1.55 -23.98
N ARG A 295 0.24 1.52 -24.82
CA ARG A 295 0.16 1.62 -26.29
C ARG A 295 -0.09 0.31 -27.02
N GLY A 296 -0.11 -0.83 -26.30
CA GLY A 296 -0.47 -2.13 -26.86
C GLY A 296 0.46 -2.70 -27.93
N ALA A 297 1.68 -2.17 -28.10
CA ALA A 297 2.66 -2.69 -29.05
C ALA A 297 3.20 -4.07 -28.63
N GLY A 298 3.09 -4.38 -27.33
CA GLY A 298 3.58 -5.64 -26.76
C GLY A 298 5.10 -5.71 -26.76
N GLY A 299 5.64 -6.71 -26.07
CA GLY A 299 7.08 -6.92 -25.98
C GLY A 299 7.47 -7.81 -24.80
N PRO A 300 8.73 -8.23 -24.70
CA PRO A 300 9.22 -8.98 -23.55
C PRO A 300 9.03 -8.17 -22.26
N GLY A 301 8.51 -8.80 -21.20
CA GLY A 301 8.24 -8.11 -19.92
C GLY A 301 7.01 -7.17 -19.94
N LYS A 302 6.23 -7.16 -21.03
CA LYS A 302 5.00 -6.36 -21.11
C LYS A 302 3.76 -7.23 -20.95
N LEU A 303 2.97 -6.95 -19.91
CA LEU A 303 1.70 -7.64 -19.65
C LEU A 303 0.63 -7.22 -20.68
N PRO A 304 -0.31 -8.11 -21.03
CA PRO A 304 -1.33 -7.82 -22.04
C PRO A 304 -2.28 -6.73 -21.53
N TRP A 305 -2.23 -5.55 -22.15
CA TRP A 305 -3.01 -4.39 -21.71
C TRP A 305 -4.51 -4.67 -21.62
N HIS A 306 -5.09 -5.43 -22.56
CA HIS A 306 -6.52 -5.71 -22.59
C HIS A 306 -7.06 -6.37 -21.29
N GLU A 307 -6.26 -7.18 -20.60
CA GLU A 307 -6.70 -7.80 -19.34
C GLU A 307 -6.47 -6.88 -18.14
N ILE A 308 -5.40 -6.08 -18.18
CA ILE A 308 -5.08 -5.12 -17.13
C ILE A 308 -6.02 -3.90 -17.19
N SER A 309 -6.37 -3.42 -18.39
CA SER A 309 -7.15 -2.19 -18.60
C SER A 309 -8.55 -2.31 -18.01
N LYS A 310 -9.21 -3.46 -18.15
CA LYS A 310 -10.52 -3.73 -17.50
C LYS A 310 -10.42 -3.60 -15.99
N GLY A 311 -9.34 -4.12 -15.41
CA GLY A 311 -9.07 -3.99 -13.97
C GLY A 311 -8.85 -2.54 -13.57
N VAL A 312 -8.11 -1.76 -14.38
CA VAL A 312 -7.84 -0.34 -14.17
C VAL A 312 -9.12 0.48 -14.24
N GLU A 313 -9.92 0.30 -15.29
CA GLU A 313 -11.22 0.96 -15.50
C GLU A 313 -12.18 0.69 -14.34
N GLU A 314 -12.28 -0.57 -13.89
CA GLU A 314 -13.06 -0.93 -12.71
C GLU A 314 -12.57 -0.17 -11.47
N LEU A 315 -11.26 -0.24 -11.18
CA LEU A 315 -10.68 0.38 -9.97
C LEU A 315 -10.78 1.90 -9.96
N GLN A 316 -10.78 2.56 -11.13
CA GLN A 316 -10.95 4.00 -11.29
C GLN A 316 -12.43 4.43 -11.19
N SER A 317 -13.38 3.52 -11.42
CA SER A 317 -14.79 3.86 -11.41
C SER A 317 -15.27 4.29 -10.01
N LYS A 318 -16.07 5.36 -9.95
CA LYS A 318 -16.70 5.79 -8.68
C LYS A 318 -17.64 4.72 -8.11
N ALA A 319 -18.28 3.94 -8.98
CA ALA A 319 -19.10 2.80 -8.60
C ALA A 319 -18.28 1.74 -7.82
N TRP A 320 -16.99 1.59 -8.12
CA TRP A 320 -16.09 0.75 -7.35
C TRP A 320 -15.57 1.45 -6.10
N ILE A 321 -15.02 2.66 -6.22
CA ILE A 321 -14.39 3.38 -5.10
C ILE A 321 -15.42 3.66 -3.99
N TYR A 322 -16.60 4.18 -4.34
CA TYR A 322 -17.63 4.60 -3.40
C TYR A 322 -18.86 3.70 -3.39
N GLY A 323 -19.29 3.19 -4.55
CA GLY A 323 -20.49 2.35 -4.67
C GLY A 323 -20.40 1.00 -3.95
N GLN A 324 -19.20 0.58 -3.56
CA GLN A 324 -18.98 -0.62 -2.76
C GLN A 324 -19.07 -0.41 -1.24
N THR A 325 -19.37 0.82 -0.80
CA THR A 325 -19.45 1.17 0.62
C THR A 325 -20.66 0.48 1.28
N PRO A 326 -20.47 -0.25 2.40
CA PRO A 326 -21.58 -0.81 3.17
C PRO A 326 -22.55 0.27 3.67
N ARG A 327 -23.74 -0.15 4.11
CA ARG A 327 -24.73 0.77 4.68
C ARG A 327 -24.15 1.53 5.89
N PHE A 328 -24.37 2.83 5.92
CA PHE A 328 -24.07 3.67 7.08
C PHE A 328 -25.07 4.84 7.18
N SER A 329 -25.15 5.40 8.37
CA SER A 329 -25.96 6.57 8.69
C SER A 329 -25.06 7.72 9.10
N PHE A 330 -25.43 8.94 8.72
CA PHE A 330 -24.78 10.18 9.15
C PHE A 330 -25.74 10.99 10.01
N ASN A 331 -25.26 11.54 11.13
CA ASN A 331 -26.03 12.39 12.03
C ASN A 331 -25.15 13.54 12.53
N SER A 332 -25.51 14.78 12.22
CA SER A 332 -24.72 15.95 12.64
C SER A 332 -24.69 16.20 14.15
N THR A 333 -25.54 15.54 14.93
CA THR A 333 -25.58 15.67 16.40
C THR A 333 -24.81 14.60 17.15
N ASP A 334 -24.47 13.49 16.50
CA ASP A 334 -23.70 12.43 17.12
C ASP A 334 -22.23 12.85 17.13
N SER A 335 -21.76 13.44 18.23
CA SER A 335 -20.33 13.64 18.49
C SER A 335 -19.79 12.50 19.35
N SER A 336 -19.77 11.29 18.79
CA SER A 336 -19.38 10.08 19.53
C SER A 336 -17.90 10.03 19.93
N SER A 337 -17.06 10.98 19.48
CA SER A 337 -15.63 10.99 19.74
C SER A 337 -15.21 12.12 20.69
N SER A 338 -14.53 11.76 21.78
CA SER A 338 -13.83 12.66 22.70
C SER A 338 -12.57 13.34 22.10
N GLU A 339 -12.27 13.12 20.82
CA GLU A 339 -11.17 13.77 20.08
C GLU A 339 -11.71 15.02 19.35
N ASN A 340 -11.77 16.14 20.06
CA ASN A 340 -12.23 17.46 19.60
C ASN A 340 -11.32 18.06 18.51
N THR A 341 -11.47 17.68 17.25
CA THR A 341 -10.84 18.40 16.11
C THR A 341 -11.80 18.89 15.04
N VAL A 342 -13.06 18.48 15.07
CA VAL A 342 -14.07 18.95 14.11
C VAL A 342 -15.05 19.87 14.84
N LEU A 343 -15.18 21.09 14.33
CA LEU A 343 -16.14 22.06 14.87
C LEU A 343 -17.56 21.49 14.72
N PRO A 344 -18.42 21.62 15.75
CA PRO A 344 -19.81 21.25 15.63
C PRO A 344 -20.48 22.03 14.48
N PRO A 345 -21.60 21.54 13.93
CA PRO A 345 -22.31 22.25 12.89
C PRO A 345 -22.59 23.70 13.34
N PRO A 346 -22.38 24.69 12.45
CA PRO A 346 -22.45 26.11 12.80
C PRO A 346 -23.86 26.59 13.14
N ILE A 347 -24.88 25.77 12.88
CA ILE A 347 -26.30 26.08 13.07
C ILE A 347 -26.95 24.95 13.87
N SER A 348 -27.99 25.29 14.65
CA SER A 348 -28.84 24.38 15.43
C SER A 348 -29.60 23.32 14.60
N ARG A 349 -29.50 23.36 13.26
CA ARG A 349 -30.24 22.43 12.37
C ARG A 349 -29.56 21.07 12.34
N LYS A 350 -30.37 20.03 12.47
CA LYS A 350 -29.94 18.63 12.47
C LYS A 350 -30.13 18.05 11.08
N ILE A 351 -29.07 17.45 10.54
CA ILE A 351 -29.13 16.71 9.29
C ILE A 351 -28.84 15.24 9.58
N PHE A 352 -29.73 14.39 9.10
CA PHE A 352 -29.61 12.96 9.17
C PHE A 352 -29.78 12.37 7.77
N PHE A 353 -28.93 11.40 7.41
CA PHE A 353 -29.17 10.62 6.21
C PHE A 353 -28.68 9.19 6.32
N ASP A 354 -29.41 8.30 5.67
CA ASP A 354 -29.03 6.89 5.50
C ASP A 354 -28.47 6.68 4.10
N THR A 355 -27.37 5.93 4.01
CA THR A 355 -26.80 5.55 2.72
C THR A 355 -26.65 4.05 2.55
N ARG A 356 -26.81 3.58 1.31
CA ARG A 356 -26.52 2.21 0.91
C ARG A 356 -25.77 2.22 -0.41
N HIS A 357 -24.64 1.52 -0.49
CA HIS A 357 -23.79 1.56 -1.70
C HIS A 357 -23.40 3.01 -2.05
N GLY A 358 -23.19 3.83 -1.01
CA GLY A 358 -22.97 5.29 -1.05
C GLY A 358 -24.04 6.11 -1.79
N LYS A 359 -25.23 5.53 -2.03
CA LYS A 359 -26.44 6.25 -2.41
C LYS A 359 -27.19 6.70 -1.18
N ILE A 360 -27.71 7.92 -1.18
CA ILE A 360 -28.59 8.44 -0.13
C ILE A 360 -29.96 7.80 -0.34
N GLU A 361 -30.46 7.03 0.63
CA GLU A 361 -31.80 6.43 0.57
C GLU A 361 -32.83 7.32 1.25
N ASN A 362 -32.46 7.94 2.38
CA ASN A 362 -33.31 8.85 3.12
C ASN A 362 -32.47 10.03 3.61
N ILE A 363 -33.06 11.22 3.63
CA ILE A 363 -32.46 12.41 4.20
C ILE A 363 -33.53 13.21 4.96
N GLU A 364 -33.17 13.65 6.16
CA GLU A 364 -34.03 14.37 7.08
C GLU A 364 -33.30 15.61 7.57
N LEU A 365 -34.01 16.74 7.58
CA LEU A 365 -33.51 18.02 8.07
C LEU A 365 -34.49 18.58 9.10
N ASP A 366 -34.09 18.63 10.38
CA ASP A 366 -34.97 18.98 11.51
C ASP A 366 -36.31 18.23 11.49
N ASP A 367 -36.27 16.91 11.30
CA ASP A 367 -37.45 16.03 11.19
C ASP A 367 -38.32 16.26 9.94
N ILE A 368 -37.90 17.12 9.01
CA ILE A 368 -38.51 17.29 7.68
C ILE A 368 -37.83 16.34 6.70
N LYS A 369 -38.61 15.43 6.10
CA LYS A 369 -38.12 14.51 5.07
C LYS A 369 -37.94 15.24 3.74
N LEU A 370 -36.75 15.19 3.16
CA LEU A 370 -36.51 15.71 1.80
C LEU A 370 -36.64 14.59 0.77
N THR A 371 -37.11 14.94 -0.43
CA THR A 371 -37.16 14.01 -1.56
C THR A 371 -35.77 13.85 -2.19
N VAL A 372 -35.28 12.61 -2.24
CA VAL A 372 -34.09 12.23 -3.02
C VAL A 372 -34.55 11.90 -4.44
N GLY A 373 -33.79 12.31 -5.46
CA GLY A 373 -34.07 11.82 -6.80
C GLY A 373 -32.92 11.95 -7.79
N ASP A 374 -33.15 11.40 -8.99
CA ASP A 374 -32.15 11.21 -10.02
C ASP A 374 -32.07 12.46 -10.92
N CYS A 375 -31.02 13.28 -10.71
CA CYS A 375 -30.37 14.20 -11.67
C CYS A 375 -31.23 15.21 -12.50
N SER A 376 -32.56 15.19 -12.48
CA SER A 376 -33.39 16.00 -13.40
C SER A 376 -34.21 17.10 -12.73
N ASP A 377 -34.34 17.09 -11.40
CA ASP A 377 -35.15 18.08 -10.68
C ASP A 377 -34.33 18.91 -9.71
N ARG A 378 -34.50 20.24 -9.76
CA ARG A 378 -33.73 21.19 -8.95
C ARG A 378 -34.09 21.15 -7.47
N SER A 379 -35.08 20.37 -7.06
CA SER A 379 -35.60 20.21 -5.69
C SER A 379 -35.11 18.94 -4.99
N GLN A 380 -34.17 18.20 -5.60
CA GLN A 380 -33.74 16.88 -5.13
C GLN A 380 -32.28 16.88 -4.69
N VAL A 381 -32.02 16.18 -3.58
CA VAL A 381 -30.65 15.88 -3.12
C VAL A 381 -30.07 14.80 -4.03
N HIS A 382 -28.78 14.91 -4.38
CA HIS A 382 -28.09 13.93 -5.22
C HIS A 382 -28.28 12.50 -4.71
N ALA A 383 -28.71 11.60 -5.61
CA ALA A 383 -28.91 10.19 -5.27
C ALA A 383 -27.60 9.51 -4.80
N ASN A 384 -26.45 9.88 -5.36
CA ASN A 384 -25.15 9.37 -4.94
C ASN A 384 -24.42 10.39 -4.06
N LEU A 385 -24.01 9.99 -2.85
CA LEU A 385 -23.31 10.86 -1.91
C LEU A 385 -22.00 11.37 -2.51
N TRP A 386 -21.31 10.53 -3.29
CA TRP A 386 -20.11 10.99 -3.95
C TRP A 386 -20.45 12.14 -4.88
N GLU A 387 -21.52 12.11 -5.70
CA GLU A 387 -21.92 13.09 -6.73
C GLU A 387 -22.12 14.54 -6.26
N CYS A 388 -22.19 14.78 -4.94
CA CYS A 388 -22.33 16.11 -4.37
C CYS A 388 -21.08 16.98 -4.62
N ARG A 389 -21.26 18.04 -5.42
CA ARG A 389 -20.20 19.03 -5.71
C ARG A 389 -20.14 20.15 -4.71
N ASP A 390 -21.30 20.59 -4.23
CA ASP A 390 -21.42 21.59 -3.18
C ASP A 390 -22.71 21.31 -2.40
N TRP A 391 -22.57 21.06 -1.10
CA TRP A 391 -23.70 20.88 -0.22
C TRP A 391 -24.52 22.16 -0.05
N SER A 392 -23.92 23.34 -0.24
CA SER A 392 -24.62 24.62 -0.16
C SER A 392 -25.64 24.75 -1.28
N GLU A 393 -25.26 24.40 -2.51
CA GLU A 393 -26.17 24.35 -3.66
C GLU A 393 -27.23 23.25 -3.47
N THR A 394 -26.82 22.09 -2.97
CA THR A 394 -27.70 20.92 -2.73
C THR A 394 -28.75 21.19 -1.65
N LEU A 395 -28.46 22.05 -0.67
CA LEU A 395 -29.40 22.43 0.40
C LEU A 395 -30.22 23.67 0.06
N SER A 396 -29.72 24.57 -0.78
CA SER A 396 -30.46 25.77 -1.21
C SER A 396 -31.73 25.42 -2.01
N SER A 397 -31.78 24.23 -2.60
CA SER A 397 -32.96 23.68 -3.26
C SER A 397 -34.04 23.15 -2.31
N ALA A 398 -33.74 23.01 -1.02
CA ALA A 398 -34.55 22.29 -0.04
C ALA A 398 -35.17 23.23 1.01
N ASP A 399 -36.02 24.18 0.60
CA ASP A 399 -36.82 25.08 1.47
C ASP A 399 -36.04 25.77 2.62
N MET A 400 -34.71 25.89 2.49
CA MET A 400 -33.82 26.55 3.44
C MET A 400 -33.52 27.99 3.02
N SER A 401 -33.30 28.88 3.99
CA SER A 401 -32.81 30.22 3.67
C SER A 401 -31.38 30.14 3.10
N GLU A 402 -31.03 31.07 2.21
CA GLU A 402 -29.73 31.08 1.52
C GLU A 402 -28.54 31.15 2.50
N SER A 403 -28.68 31.90 3.60
CA SER A 403 -27.65 31.99 4.64
C SER A 403 -27.45 30.68 5.40
N GLU A 404 -28.54 29.97 5.71
CA GLU A 404 -28.49 28.67 6.38
C GLU A 404 -27.92 27.58 5.48
N ALA A 405 -28.38 27.54 4.22
CA ALA A 405 -27.89 26.60 3.23
C ALA A 405 -26.39 26.80 2.98
N SER A 406 -25.94 28.05 2.88
CA SER A 406 -24.51 28.38 2.74
C SER A 406 -23.69 27.92 3.94
N SER A 407 -24.16 28.18 5.16
CA SER A 407 -23.40 27.86 6.37
C SER A 407 -23.37 26.35 6.66
N LEU A 408 -24.52 25.66 6.60
CA LEU A 408 -24.57 24.20 6.78
C LEU A 408 -23.87 23.47 5.62
N GLY A 409 -24.07 23.93 4.39
CA GLY A 409 -23.42 23.39 3.21
C GLY A 409 -21.90 23.51 3.27
N SER A 410 -21.38 24.68 3.64
CA SER A 410 -19.94 24.88 3.83
C SER A 410 -19.36 23.94 4.90
N TRP A 411 -20.08 23.71 5.99
CA TRP A 411 -19.67 22.74 7.01
C TRP A 411 -19.68 21.30 6.48
N LEU A 412 -20.74 20.87 5.78
CA LEU A 412 -20.81 19.54 5.16
C LEU A 412 -19.68 19.34 4.14
N ASN A 413 -19.32 20.37 3.36
CA ASN A 413 -18.19 20.32 2.45
C ASN A 413 -16.87 20.05 3.18
N GLN A 414 -16.67 20.64 4.37
CA GLN A 414 -15.49 20.44 5.21
C GLN A 414 -15.46 19.09 5.94
N VAL A 415 -16.62 18.44 6.12
CA VAL A 415 -16.76 17.18 6.85
C VAL A 415 -16.79 15.98 5.90
N LEU A 416 -17.63 16.02 4.87
CA LEU A 416 -17.84 14.93 3.91
C LEU A 416 -16.97 15.05 2.66
N GLY A 417 -16.46 16.25 2.35
CA GLY A 417 -15.75 16.56 1.11
C GLY A 417 -16.70 16.92 -0.04
N THR A 418 -16.13 17.48 -1.11
CA THR A 418 -16.82 17.96 -2.33
C THR A 418 -16.11 17.57 -3.62
N ASP A 419 -16.86 17.62 -4.72
CA ASP A 419 -16.47 17.35 -6.13
C ASP A 419 -15.41 16.22 -6.26
N PHE A 420 -15.67 15.20 -5.46
CA PHE A 420 -14.99 13.92 -5.25
C PHE A 420 -13.51 14.03 -4.90
N SER A 421 -13.05 13.07 -4.12
CA SER A 421 -11.64 12.68 -3.98
C SER A 421 -11.06 12.14 -5.31
N SER A 422 -11.34 12.79 -6.45
CA SER A 422 -10.84 12.47 -7.80
C SER A 422 -11.14 13.59 -8.81
N LYS A 423 -10.14 13.94 -9.62
CA LYS A 423 -10.15 13.46 -11.01
C LYS A 423 -9.29 12.20 -11.05
#